data_AF-A0A8T5A8G2-F1
#
_entry.id   AF-A0A8T5A8G2-F1
#
_cell.length_a   1.000
_cell.length_b   1.000
_cell.length_c   1.000
_cell.angle_alpha   90.00
_cell.angle_beta   90.00
_cell.angle_gamma   90.00
#
_symmetry.space_group_name_H-M   'P 1'
#
loop_
_entity.id
_entity.type
_entity.pdbx_description
1 polymer ?
#
loop_
_entity_poly.entity_id
_entity_poly.type
_entity_poly.pdbx_seq_one_letter_code
_entity_poly.pdbx_strand_id
1 'polypeptide(L)'
;LAGLQVGVRGHLQGPMGHVKGATVRAEGFEAIRTVEADSEGRFEVYLQVPLTQSSGWHQIMVQANPSEPHYRAPSTRKAVLILNPYLLIIPMTLAAILTRSLLSSRRPKPQGVEAEEARPEAPRPVIEELVGIPSIYLKAVGMVARATREELRPSDTVREYLGRVRPKLGRGLETFERLTWILEEEVYGGLKPDISKATLLLEELERILGGAAS
;
A
#
# COMPACT_ATOMS: atom_id res chain seq x y z
N LEU A 1 13.07 18.87 13.12
CA LEU A 1 12.25 17.81 12.49
C LEU A 1 11.96 16.76 13.55
N ALA A 2 10.70 16.61 13.94
CA ALA A 2 10.29 15.73 15.02
C ALA A 2 10.28 14.27 14.55
N GLY A 3 11.08 13.42 15.18
CA GLY A 3 11.18 11.99 14.92
C GLY A 3 11.45 11.25 16.24
N LEU A 4 11.18 9.95 16.26
CA LEU A 4 11.53 9.10 17.40
C LEU A 4 13.05 9.10 17.57
N GLN A 5 13.56 9.22 18.79
CA GLN A 5 14.99 9.17 19.07
C GLN A 5 15.35 7.85 19.73
N VAL A 6 16.40 7.21 19.24
CA VAL A 6 17.00 6.04 19.88
C VAL A 6 18.30 6.47 20.54
N GLY A 7 18.33 6.37 21.87
CA GLY A 7 19.52 6.62 22.67
C GLY A 7 20.43 5.40 22.69
N VAL A 8 21.68 5.59 22.27
CA VAL A 8 22.74 4.58 22.31
C VAL A 8 23.73 5.01 23.38
N ARG A 9 23.88 4.20 24.43
CA ARG A 9 24.81 4.44 25.53
C ARG A 9 25.87 3.36 25.57
N GLY A 10 27.08 3.74 25.96
CA GLY A 10 28.15 2.78 26.12
C GLY A 10 29.28 3.32 26.99
N HIS A 11 30.22 2.42 27.26
CA HIS A 11 31.38 2.69 28.10
C HIS A 11 32.62 2.06 27.45
N LEU A 12 33.67 2.85 27.31
CA LEU A 12 34.93 2.46 26.69
C LEU A 12 35.96 2.13 27.76
N GLN A 13 36.31 0.85 27.86
CA GLN A 13 37.34 0.35 28.76
C GLN A 13 38.54 -0.15 27.95
N GLY A 14 39.74 0.26 28.36
CA GLY A 14 41.01 -0.25 27.88
C GLY A 14 41.77 -1.00 28.96
N PRO A 15 42.86 -1.71 28.60
CA PRO A 15 43.74 -2.42 29.54
C PRO A 15 44.32 -1.54 30.67
N MET A 16 44.48 -0.24 30.42
CA MET A 16 45.09 0.74 31.35
C MET A 16 44.06 1.61 32.07
N GLY A 17 42.75 1.32 31.91
CA GLY A 17 41.65 2.11 32.47
C GLY A 17 40.71 2.67 31.40
N HIS A 18 40.01 3.75 31.72
CA HIS A 18 39.02 4.38 30.83
C HIS A 18 39.69 5.06 29.63
N VAL A 19 39.13 4.84 28.43
CA VAL A 19 39.62 5.49 27.21
C VAL A 19 38.99 6.88 27.11
N LYS A 20 39.79 7.93 27.34
CA LYS A 20 39.33 9.32 27.39
C LYS A 20 39.33 9.97 26.01
N GLY A 21 38.40 10.88 25.78
CA GLY A 21 38.38 11.74 24.58
C GLY A 21 38.22 11.00 23.26
N ALA A 22 37.83 9.72 23.28
CA ALA A 22 37.62 8.94 22.08
C ALA A 22 36.41 9.47 21.31
N THR A 23 36.56 9.61 19.99
CA THR A 23 35.47 10.00 19.10
C THR A 23 34.62 8.77 18.78
N VAL A 24 33.36 8.78 19.21
CA VAL A 24 32.40 7.69 18.96
C VAL A 24 31.50 8.06 17.80
N ARG A 25 31.54 7.25 16.73
CA ARG A 25 30.67 7.34 15.57
C ARG A 25 29.59 6.27 15.67
N ALA A 26 28.32 6.68 15.72
CA ALA A 26 27.17 5.81 15.60
C ALA A 26 26.50 6.00 14.24
N GLU A 27 26.13 4.88 13.61
CA GLU A 27 25.50 4.82 12.30
C GLU A 27 24.28 3.92 12.36
N GLY A 28 23.15 4.43 11.88
CA GLY A 28 21.87 3.72 11.83
C GLY A 28 20.75 4.62 11.36
N PHE A 29 19.70 4.04 10.78
CA PHE A 29 18.52 4.77 10.28
C PHE A 29 18.89 5.88 9.27
N GLU A 30 19.82 5.59 8.37
CA GLU A 30 20.35 6.53 7.35
C GLU A 30 21.05 7.78 7.94
N ALA A 31 21.30 7.79 9.24
CA ALA A 31 21.96 8.87 9.95
C ALA A 31 23.32 8.43 10.50
N ILE A 32 24.27 9.36 10.45
CA ILE A 32 25.56 9.23 11.12
C ILE A 32 25.65 10.33 12.16
N ARG A 33 26.02 9.97 13.39
CA ARG A 33 26.27 10.90 14.49
C ARG A 33 27.59 10.60 15.16
N THR A 34 28.26 11.66 15.56
CA THR A 34 29.56 11.59 16.21
C THR A 34 29.52 12.36 17.51
N VAL A 35 30.02 11.76 18.59
CA VAL A 35 30.16 12.39 19.91
C VAL A 35 31.51 12.04 20.49
N GLU A 36 31.98 12.82 21.46
CA GLU A 36 33.18 12.49 22.23
C GLU A 36 32.80 11.78 23.53
N ALA A 37 33.58 10.77 23.90
CA ALA A 37 33.46 10.11 25.19
C ALA A 37 34.02 11.00 26.31
N ASP A 38 33.37 10.99 27.46
CA ASP A 38 33.76 11.79 28.62
C ASP A 38 35.07 11.31 29.27
N SER A 39 35.47 11.96 30.37
CA SER A 39 36.68 11.60 31.13
C SER A 39 36.63 10.21 31.78
N GLU A 40 35.44 9.60 31.86
CA GLU A 40 35.23 8.23 32.32
C GLU A 40 35.01 7.26 31.15
N GLY A 41 35.16 7.70 29.90
CA GLY A 41 34.97 6.87 28.72
C GLY A 41 33.50 6.54 28.43
N ARG A 42 32.54 7.25 29.02
CA ARG A 42 31.11 7.07 28.74
C ARG A 42 30.70 7.94 27.56
N PHE A 43 29.75 7.44 26.77
CA PHE A 43 29.16 8.19 25.67
C PHE A 43 27.66 7.94 25.57
N GLU A 44 26.96 8.93 25.04
CA GLU A 44 25.54 8.86 24.71
C GLU A 44 25.30 9.52 23.34
N VAL A 45 24.69 8.78 22.42
CA VAL A 45 24.36 9.25 21.07
C VAL A 45 22.88 9.07 20.81
N TYR A 46 22.23 10.10 20.29
CA TYR A 46 20.84 10.03 19.85
C TYR A 46 20.76 9.94 18.34
N LEU A 47 20.29 8.79 17.84
CA LEU A 47 19.96 8.61 16.43
C LEU A 47 18.49 8.97 16.22
N GLN A 48 18.23 9.81 15.22
CA GLN A 48 16.87 10.15 14.83
C GLN A 48 16.36 9.06 13.90
N VAL A 49 15.25 8.44 14.26
CA VAL A 49 14.52 7.49 13.42
C VAL A 49 13.53 8.29 12.57
N PRO A 50 13.65 8.26 11.23
CA PRO A 50 12.67 8.90 10.35
C PRO A 50 11.27 8.29 10.56
N LEU A 51 10.22 9.11 10.49
CA LEU A 51 8.83 8.62 10.58
C LEU A 51 8.45 7.72 9.40
N THR A 52 9.22 7.77 8.31
CA THR A 52 9.10 6.92 7.12
C THR A 52 9.82 5.57 7.26
N GLN A 53 10.55 5.35 8.37
CA GLN A 53 11.31 4.12 8.56
C GLN A 53 10.38 2.90 8.59
N SER A 54 10.71 1.87 7.82
CA SER A 54 9.95 0.61 7.81
C SER A 54 10.04 -0.13 9.15
N SER A 55 8.95 -0.83 9.51
CA SER A 55 8.96 -1.76 10.64
C SER A 55 9.90 -2.93 10.34
N GLY A 56 10.75 -3.29 11.29
CA GLY A 56 11.69 -4.41 11.12
C GLY A 56 12.95 -4.30 11.99
N TRP A 57 13.84 -5.27 11.81
CA TRP A 57 15.16 -5.28 12.44
C TRP A 57 16.11 -4.35 11.70
N HIS A 58 16.62 -3.34 12.40
CA HIS A 58 17.57 -2.37 11.87
C HIS A 58 18.90 -2.50 12.60
N GLN A 59 20.00 -2.47 11.85
CA GLN A 59 21.34 -2.55 12.43
C GLN A 59 21.83 -1.15 12.81
N ILE A 60 22.30 -1.02 14.05
CA ILE A 60 23.04 0.14 14.53
C ILE A 60 24.50 -0.30 14.69
N MET A 61 25.41 0.45 14.06
CA MET A 61 26.84 0.26 14.17
C MET A 61 27.44 1.39 15.01
N VAL A 62 28.24 1.02 16.00
CA VAL A 62 28.99 1.99 16.83
C VAL A 62 30.47 1.69 16.67
N GLN A 63 31.25 2.70 16.33
CA GLN A 63 32.69 2.63 16.21
C GLN A 63 33.32 3.70 17.10
N ALA A 64 34.22 3.31 17.98
CA ALA A 64 35.00 4.26 18.77
C ALA A 64 36.37 4.44 18.13
N ASN A 65 36.80 5.68 17.95
CA ASN A 65 38.13 6.02 17.47
C ASN A 65 38.90 6.70 18.63
N PRO A 66 39.81 5.97 19.29
CA PRO A 66 40.62 6.53 20.36
C PRO A 66 41.55 7.63 19.83
N SER A 67 41.72 8.71 20.60
CA SER A 67 42.68 9.78 20.24
C SER A 67 44.13 9.34 20.46
N GLU A 68 44.33 8.28 21.23
CA GLU A 68 45.63 7.71 21.56
C GLU A 68 46.03 6.60 20.56
N PRO A 69 47.18 6.72 19.85
CA PRO A 69 47.54 5.82 18.74
C PRO A 69 47.75 4.34 19.11
N HIS A 70 47.89 4.04 20.39
CA HIS A 70 48.18 2.68 20.87
C HIS A 70 46.91 1.83 21.05
N TYR A 71 45.72 2.39 20.86
CA TYR A 71 44.46 1.66 20.87
C TYR A 71 43.90 1.46 19.45
N ARG A 72 43.44 0.24 19.16
CA ARG A 72 42.68 -0.04 17.93
C ARG A 72 41.25 0.48 18.09
N ALA A 73 40.65 0.95 16.99
CA ALA A 73 39.26 1.39 16.97
C ALA A 73 38.28 0.19 17.08
N PRO A 74 37.61 -0.03 18.23
CA PRO A 74 36.62 -1.10 18.33
C PRO A 74 35.34 -0.72 17.57
N SER A 75 34.65 -1.72 17.01
CA SER A 75 33.32 -1.56 16.43
C SER A 75 32.37 -2.63 16.96
N THR A 76 31.11 -2.26 17.19
CA THR A 76 30.04 -3.19 17.57
C THR A 76 28.80 -2.95 16.73
N ARG A 77 28.06 -4.02 16.44
CA ARG A 77 26.80 -3.97 15.71
C ARG A 77 25.71 -4.59 16.55
N LYS A 78 24.58 -3.89 16.66
CA LYS A 78 23.39 -4.38 17.37
C LYS A 78 22.15 -4.18 16.50
N ALA A 79 21.28 -5.18 16.50
CA ALA A 79 19.99 -5.08 15.83
C ALA A 79 18.95 -4.54 16.80
N VAL A 80 18.16 -3.57 16.37
CA VAL A 80 17.04 -2.99 17.11
C VAL A 80 15.77 -3.21 16.29
N LEU A 81 14.73 -3.71 16.95
CA LEU A 81 13.41 -3.85 16.32
C LEU A 81 12.70 -2.50 16.38
N ILE A 82 12.35 -1.95 15.22
CA ILE A 82 11.52 -0.76 15.11
C ILE A 82 10.12 -1.19 14.67
N LEU A 83 9.11 -0.67 15.36
CA LEU A 83 7.70 -0.81 15.00
C LEU A 83 7.19 0.57 14.60
N ASN A 84 6.87 0.73 13.32
CA ASN A 84 6.26 1.95 12.81
C ASN A 84 4.74 1.77 12.70
N PRO A 85 3.93 2.32 13.62
CA PRO A 85 2.48 2.18 13.59
C PRO A 85 1.83 2.95 12.43
N TYR A 86 2.48 3.97 11.88
CA TYR A 86 1.93 4.75 10.76
C TYR A 86 1.75 3.89 9.51
N LEU A 87 2.63 2.92 9.28
CA LEU A 87 2.50 1.95 8.18
C LEU A 87 1.31 1.01 8.38
N LEU A 88 0.81 0.83 9.61
CA LEU A 88 -0.37 0.03 9.90
C LEU A 88 -1.67 0.81 9.73
N ILE A 89 -1.63 2.15 9.69
CA ILE A 89 -2.84 2.97 9.57
C ILE A 89 -3.55 2.67 8.25
N ILE A 90 -2.83 2.63 7.12
CA ILE A 90 -3.40 2.40 5.80
C ILE A 90 -4.13 1.03 5.70
N PRO A 91 -3.51 -0.12 6.05
CA PRO A 91 -4.23 -1.39 6.03
C PRO A 91 -5.34 -1.44 7.10
N MET A 92 -5.18 -0.80 8.25
CA MET A 92 -6.23 -0.75 9.28
C MET A 92 -7.45 0.08 8.84
N THR A 93 -7.25 1.24 8.20
CA THR A 93 -8.36 2.06 7.69
C THR A 93 -9.07 1.36 6.55
N LEU A 94 -8.33 0.72 5.65
CA LEU A 94 -8.91 -0.11 4.59
C LEU A 94 -9.72 -1.26 5.19
N ALA A 95 -9.17 -2.00 6.16
CA ALA A 95 -9.88 -3.06 6.86
C ALA A 95 -11.12 -2.55 7.61
N ALA A 96 -11.04 -1.38 8.24
CA ALA A 96 -12.18 -0.75 8.92
C ALA A 96 -13.30 -0.35 7.93
N ILE A 97 -12.95 0.18 6.76
CA ILE A 97 -13.91 0.51 5.69
C ILE A 97 -14.59 -0.75 5.17
N LEU A 98 -13.79 -1.78 4.86
CA LEU A 98 -14.30 -3.08 4.37
C LEU A 98 -15.20 -3.76 5.40
N THR A 99 -14.82 -3.79 6.68
CA THR A 99 -15.62 -4.38 7.77
C THR A 99 -16.88 -3.57 8.07
N ARG A 100 -16.83 -2.24 7.98
CA ARG A 100 -18.01 -1.36 8.15
C ARG A 100 -19.02 -1.57 7.03
N SER A 101 -18.59 -1.76 5.79
CA SER A 101 -19.45 -2.14 4.66
C SER A 101 -20.18 -3.47 4.92
N LEU A 102 -19.45 -4.47 5.41
CA LEU A 102 -19.99 -5.80 5.76
C LEU A 102 -21.03 -5.72 6.90
N LEU A 103 -20.81 -4.87 7.90
CA LEU A 103 -21.73 -4.66 9.03
C LEU A 103 -22.94 -3.79 8.66
N SER A 104 -22.78 -2.80 7.78
CA SER A 104 -23.87 -1.94 7.30
C SER A 104 -24.84 -2.66 6.36
N SER A 105 -24.37 -3.70 5.66
CA SER A 105 -25.18 -4.58 4.81
C SER A 105 -26.11 -5.51 5.61
N ARG A 106 -25.88 -5.66 6.94
CA ARG A 106 -26.77 -6.38 7.86
C ARG A 106 -27.92 -5.55 8.40
N ARG A 107 -28.31 -4.45 7.75
CA ARG A 107 -29.64 -3.89 8.01
C ARG A 107 -30.67 -4.89 7.49
N PRO A 108 -31.54 -5.47 8.33
CA PRO A 108 -32.62 -6.30 7.84
C PRO A 108 -33.47 -5.45 6.90
N LYS A 109 -33.68 -5.94 5.68
CA LYS A 109 -34.60 -5.38 4.70
C LYS A 109 -35.98 -5.33 5.36
N PRO A 110 -36.60 -4.16 5.64
CA PRO A 110 -38.00 -4.13 6.01
C PRO A 110 -38.77 -4.53 4.75
N GLN A 111 -39.40 -5.72 4.78
CA GLN A 111 -40.41 -6.06 3.79
C GLN A 111 -41.57 -5.06 3.91
N GLY A 112 -42.04 -4.63 2.75
CA GLY A 112 -42.82 -3.42 2.58
C GLY A 112 -44.20 -3.44 3.23
N VAL A 113 -44.65 -2.25 3.58
CA VAL A 113 -46.05 -1.85 3.49
C VAL A 113 -46.05 -0.49 2.80
N GLU A 114 -46.80 -0.45 1.70
CA GLU A 114 -47.24 0.70 0.95
C GLU A 114 -47.83 1.78 1.88
N ALA A 115 -47.21 2.95 1.88
CA ALA A 115 -47.84 4.21 2.28
C ALA A 115 -47.05 5.35 1.63
N GLU A 116 -47.67 5.94 0.62
CA GLU A 116 -47.37 7.23 0.03
C GLU A 116 -47.34 8.29 1.13
N GLU A 117 -46.17 8.88 1.39
CA GLU A 117 -46.04 10.17 2.06
C GLU A 117 -44.70 10.79 1.67
N ALA A 118 -44.77 11.98 1.06
CA ALA A 118 -43.65 12.76 0.60
C ALA A 118 -42.65 13.04 1.74
N ARG A 119 -41.48 12.41 1.67
CA ARG A 119 -40.32 12.78 2.47
C ARG A 119 -39.32 13.55 1.61
N PRO A 120 -38.73 14.63 2.13
CA PRO A 120 -37.78 15.45 1.40
C PRO A 120 -36.58 14.59 1.00
N GLU A 121 -36.19 14.69 -0.28
CA GLU A 121 -35.02 14.01 -0.82
C GLU A 121 -33.79 14.32 0.04
N ALA A 122 -33.33 13.30 0.77
CA ALA A 122 -31.97 13.31 1.28
C ALA A 122 -31.04 13.42 0.06
N PRO A 123 -30.01 14.29 0.10
CA PRO A 123 -29.09 14.43 -1.02
C PRO A 123 -28.45 13.07 -1.29
N ARG A 124 -28.82 12.46 -2.41
CA ARG A 124 -28.15 11.28 -2.92
C ARG A 124 -26.71 11.73 -3.20
N PRO A 125 -25.68 11.02 -2.71
CA PRO A 125 -24.34 11.26 -3.18
C PRO A 125 -24.37 11.10 -4.71
N VAL A 126 -23.99 12.16 -5.42
CA VAL A 126 -23.79 12.11 -6.86
C VAL A 126 -22.72 11.06 -7.09
N ILE A 127 -23.13 9.88 -7.56
CA ILE A 127 -22.18 8.96 -8.18
C ILE A 127 -21.74 9.73 -9.42
N GLU A 128 -20.50 10.23 -9.41
CA GLU A 128 -19.90 10.78 -10.62
C GLU A 128 -20.13 9.76 -11.74
N GLU A 129 -20.92 10.15 -12.74
CA GLU A 129 -21.15 9.32 -13.90
C GLU A 129 -19.77 8.99 -14.49
N LEU A 130 -19.38 7.72 -14.43
CA LEU A 130 -18.14 7.30 -15.04
C LEU A 130 -18.26 7.59 -16.54
N VAL A 131 -17.37 8.45 -17.07
CA VAL A 131 -17.27 8.78 -18.49
C VAL A 131 -15.94 8.23 -19.01
N GLY A 132 -15.89 7.83 -20.29
CA GLY A 132 -14.67 7.32 -20.92
C GLY A 132 -14.49 5.80 -20.83
N ILE A 133 -13.25 5.32 -20.87
CA ILE A 133 -12.94 3.87 -20.87
C ILE A 133 -13.47 3.14 -19.63
N PRO A 134 -13.46 3.70 -18.41
CA PRO A 134 -13.98 3.00 -17.23
C PRO A 134 -15.44 2.59 -17.38
N SER A 135 -16.28 3.42 -18.01
CA SER A 135 -17.70 3.09 -18.21
C SER A 135 -17.91 2.07 -19.32
N ILE A 136 -17.10 2.10 -20.38
CA ILE A 136 -17.07 1.08 -21.43
C ILE A 136 -16.69 -0.27 -20.83
N TYR A 137 -15.65 -0.29 -19.99
CA TYR A 137 -15.21 -1.52 -19.32
C TYR A 137 -16.27 -2.07 -18.36
N LEU A 138 -16.91 -1.24 -17.54
CA LEU A 138 -17.96 -1.70 -16.63
C LEU A 138 -19.19 -2.26 -17.37
N LYS A 139 -19.53 -1.72 -18.55
CA LYS A 139 -20.54 -2.32 -19.44
C LYS A 139 -20.12 -3.71 -19.92
N ALA A 140 -18.86 -3.86 -20.35
CA ALA A 140 -18.30 -5.15 -20.75
C ALA A 140 -18.31 -6.16 -19.59
N VAL A 141 -17.93 -5.74 -18.38
CA VAL A 141 -18.01 -6.55 -17.16
C VAL A 141 -19.43 -7.06 -16.93
N GLY A 142 -20.45 -6.20 -17.08
CA GLY A 142 -21.85 -6.60 -16.95
C GLY A 142 -22.28 -7.67 -17.96
N MET A 143 -21.80 -7.59 -19.21
CA MET A 143 -22.05 -8.62 -20.23
C MET A 143 -21.35 -9.94 -19.87
N VAL A 144 -20.08 -9.87 -19.47
CA VAL A 144 -19.27 -11.03 -19.06
C VAL A 144 -19.85 -11.71 -17.82
N ALA A 145 -20.33 -10.95 -16.84
CA ALA A 145 -20.93 -11.48 -15.63
C ALA A 145 -22.21 -12.26 -15.94
N ARG A 146 -23.05 -11.77 -16.86
CA ARG A 146 -24.23 -12.50 -17.34
C ARG A 146 -23.85 -13.78 -18.08
N ALA A 147 -22.84 -13.74 -18.94
CA ALA A 147 -22.40 -14.89 -19.72
C ALA A 147 -21.72 -15.98 -18.87
N THR A 148 -20.94 -15.59 -17.85
CA THR A 148 -20.13 -16.53 -17.05
C THR A 148 -20.71 -16.86 -15.68
N ARG A 149 -21.73 -16.10 -15.24
CA ARG A 149 -22.27 -16.08 -13.87
C ARG A 149 -21.22 -15.75 -12.80
N GLU A 150 -20.16 -15.06 -13.18
CA GLU A 150 -19.13 -14.58 -12.26
C GLU A 150 -19.21 -13.06 -12.17
N GLU A 151 -19.53 -12.54 -11.00
CA GLU A 151 -19.55 -11.10 -10.77
C GLU A 151 -18.14 -10.56 -10.48
N LEU A 152 -17.90 -9.32 -10.91
CA LEU A 152 -16.76 -8.53 -10.47
C LEU A 152 -16.97 -8.16 -9.00
N ARG A 153 -16.09 -8.65 -8.14
CA ARG A 153 -16.10 -8.38 -6.71
C ARG A 153 -15.39 -7.06 -6.45
N PRO A 154 -15.78 -6.31 -5.41
CA PRO A 154 -15.09 -5.06 -5.05
C PRO A 154 -13.60 -5.22 -4.74
N SER A 155 -13.16 -6.43 -4.38
CA SER A 155 -11.76 -6.75 -4.09
C SER A 155 -10.94 -7.16 -5.32
N ASP A 156 -11.58 -7.42 -6.45
CA ASP A 156 -10.86 -7.90 -7.63
C ASP A 156 -10.12 -6.76 -8.32
N THR A 157 -8.88 -7.02 -8.69
CA THR A 157 -8.25 -6.30 -9.78
C THR A 157 -8.83 -6.73 -11.13
N VAL A 158 -8.69 -5.87 -12.14
CA VAL A 158 -9.14 -6.17 -13.51
C VAL A 158 -8.48 -7.45 -14.07
N ARG A 159 -7.25 -7.76 -13.66
CA ARG A 159 -6.53 -9.00 -14.02
C ARG A 159 -7.03 -10.23 -13.29
N GLU A 160 -7.35 -10.11 -12.00
CA GLU A 160 -7.92 -11.23 -11.23
C GLU A 160 -9.32 -11.60 -11.75
N TYR A 161 -10.13 -10.59 -12.09
CA TYR A 161 -11.42 -10.82 -12.71
C TYR A 161 -11.27 -11.51 -14.08
N LEU A 162 -10.41 -10.98 -14.96
CA LEU A 162 -10.08 -11.60 -16.25
C LEU A 162 -9.63 -13.06 -16.07
N GLY A 163 -8.73 -13.32 -15.13
CA GLY A 163 -8.22 -14.67 -14.86
C GLY A 163 -9.32 -15.67 -14.48
N ARG A 164 -10.32 -15.24 -13.72
CA ARG A 164 -11.44 -16.08 -13.28
C ARG A 164 -12.47 -16.34 -14.38
N VAL A 165 -12.76 -15.34 -15.22
CA VAL A 165 -13.75 -15.48 -16.31
C VAL A 165 -13.16 -16.12 -17.56
N ARG A 166 -11.82 -16.07 -17.72
CA ARG A 166 -11.06 -16.65 -18.85
C ARG A 166 -11.50 -18.06 -19.27
N PRO A 167 -11.60 -19.05 -18.37
CA PRO A 167 -12.00 -20.41 -18.75
C PRO A 167 -13.44 -20.51 -19.26
N LYS A 168 -14.31 -19.51 -18.98
CA LYS A 168 -15.74 -19.51 -19.30
C LYS A 168 -16.10 -18.60 -20.48
N LEU A 169 -15.20 -17.71 -20.89
CA LEU A 169 -15.51 -16.66 -21.88
C LEU A 169 -15.54 -17.14 -23.33
N GLY A 170 -14.94 -18.29 -23.62
CA GLY A 170 -14.87 -18.86 -24.96
C GLY A 170 -14.38 -17.84 -25.99
N ARG A 171 -15.19 -17.64 -27.05
CA ARG A 171 -14.87 -16.73 -28.16
C ARG A 171 -14.78 -15.25 -27.74
N GLY A 172 -15.39 -14.86 -26.62
CA GLY A 172 -15.35 -13.48 -26.14
C GLY A 172 -14.04 -13.10 -25.43
N LEU A 173 -13.19 -14.09 -25.12
CA LEU A 173 -11.98 -13.91 -24.31
C LEU A 173 -11.06 -12.84 -24.87
N GLU A 174 -10.69 -12.95 -26.14
CA GLU A 174 -9.72 -12.06 -26.76
C GLU A 174 -10.20 -10.60 -26.74
N THR A 175 -11.48 -10.38 -27.04
CA THR A 175 -12.09 -9.04 -27.04
C THR A 175 -12.11 -8.45 -25.63
N PHE A 176 -12.49 -9.25 -24.62
CA PHE A 176 -12.52 -8.79 -23.23
C PHE A 176 -11.12 -8.55 -22.64
N GLU A 177 -10.12 -9.34 -23.03
CA GLU A 177 -8.72 -9.14 -22.65
C GLU A 177 -8.18 -7.82 -23.23
N ARG A 178 -8.51 -7.49 -24.48
CA ARG A 178 -8.14 -6.21 -25.10
C ARG A 178 -8.81 -5.01 -24.41
N LEU A 179 -10.09 -5.13 -24.03
CA LEU A 179 -10.76 -4.09 -23.23
C LEU A 179 -10.12 -3.91 -21.85
N THR A 180 -9.71 -5.01 -21.22
CA THR A 180 -8.99 -5.00 -19.94
C THR A 180 -7.66 -4.27 -20.09
N TRP A 181 -6.91 -4.53 -21.15
CA TRP A 181 -5.66 -3.85 -21.46
C TRP A 181 -5.82 -2.34 -21.65
N ILE A 182 -6.83 -1.91 -22.43
CA ILE A 182 -7.08 -0.48 -22.67
C ILE A 182 -7.43 0.24 -21.36
N LEU A 183 -8.20 -0.39 -20.46
CA LEU A 183 -8.46 0.17 -19.14
C LEU A 183 -7.18 0.30 -18.31
N GLU A 184 -6.32 -0.71 -18.31
CA GLU A 184 -5.05 -0.64 -17.58
C GLU A 184 -4.09 0.42 -18.12
N GLU A 185 -4.04 0.61 -19.43
CA GLU A 185 -3.28 1.71 -20.06
C GLU A 185 -3.78 3.08 -19.61
N GLU A 186 -5.10 3.26 -19.42
CA GLU A 186 -5.65 4.50 -18.86
C GLU A 186 -5.24 4.70 -17.40
N VAL A 187 -5.46 3.66 -16.58
CA VAL A 187 -5.31 3.75 -15.12
C VAL A 187 -3.84 3.88 -14.72
N TYR A 188 -2.92 3.22 -15.44
CA TYR A 188 -1.52 3.12 -15.07
C TYR A 188 -0.54 3.73 -16.09
N GLY A 189 -0.94 3.87 -17.35
CA GLY A 189 -0.05 4.26 -18.44
C GLY A 189 0.05 5.76 -18.71
N GLY A 190 -0.87 6.58 -18.18
CA GLY A 190 -0.88 8.04 -18.40
C GLY A 190 -1.03 8.48 -19.86
N LEU A 191 -1.35 7.55 -20.76
CA LEU A 191 -1.65 7.80 -22.17
C LEU A 191 -3.13 8.17 -22.31
N LYS A 192 -3.51 8.88 -23.38
CA LYS A 192 -4.91 9.08 -23.76
C LYS A 192 -5.37 7.87 -24.59
N PRO A 193 -6.03 6.87 -24.00
CA PRO A 193 -6.51 5.72 -24.76
C PRO A 193 -7.55 6.11 -25.81
N ASP A 194 -7.58 5.36 -26.90
CA ASP A 194 -8.54 5.56 -27.99
C ASP A 194 -9.93 5.02 -27.60
N ILE A 195 -10.83 5.93 -27.22
CA ILE A 195 -12.22 5.64 -26.86
C ILE A 195 -12.96 4.97 -28.02
N SER A 196 -12.65 5.31 -29.27
CA SER A 196 -13.30 4.73 -30.46
C SER A 196 -12.96 3.24 -30.56
N LYS A 197 -11.69 2.88 -30.35
CA LYS A 197 -11.23 1.49 -30.34
C LYS A 197 -11.90 0.69 -29.22
N ALA A 198 -12.02 1.25 -28.02
CA ALA A 198 -12.70 0.57 -26.91
C ALA A 198 -14.20 0.39 -27.17
N THR A 199 -14.84 1.36 -27.81
CA THR A 199 -16.26 1.27 -28.18
C THR A 199 -16.50 0.16 -29.19
N LEU A 200 -15.66 0.06 -30.23
CA LEU A 200 -15.73 -1.03 -31.22
C LEU A 200 -15.54 -2.41 -30.60
N LEU A 201 -14.62 -2.54 -29.64
CA LEU A 201 -14.41 -3.79 -28.91
C LEU A 201 -15.61 -4.14 -28.01
N LEU A 202 -16.29 -3.16 -27.41
CA LEU A 202 -17.50 -3.39 -26.62
C LEU A 202 -18.64 -3.93 -27.52
N GLU A 203 -18.85 -3.33 -28.69
CA GLU A 203 -19.85 -3.78 -29.67
C GLU A 203 -19.53 -5.19 -30.22
N GLU A 204 -18.25 -5.49 -30.44
CA GLU A 204 -17.82 -6.83 -30.82
C GLU A 204 -18.07 -7.86 -29.72
N LEU A 205 -17.75 -7.51 -28.46
CA LEU A 205 -18.01 -8.38 -27.31
C LEU A 205 -19.51 -8.64 -27.14
N GLU A 206 -20.34 -7.62 -27.31
CA GLU A 206 -21.81 -7.75 -27.29
C GLU A 206 -22.31 -8.69 -28.37
N ARG A 207 -21.81 -8.59 -29.61
CA ARG A 207 -22.17 -9.53 -30.69
C ARG A 207 -21.78 -10.96 -30.37
N ILE A 208 -20.59 -11.19 -29.80
CA ILE A 208 -20.08 -12.53 -29.47
C ILE A 208 -20.89 -13.15 -28.33
N LEU A 209 -21.16 -12.40 -27.25
CA LEU A 209 -21.84 -12.92 -26.06
C LEU A 209 -23.37 -12.90 -26.19
N GLY A 210 -23.93 -11.95 -26.93
CA GLY A 210 -25.37 -11.86 -27.21
C GLY A 210 -25.85 -12.92 -28.20
N GLY A 211 -24.99 -13.36 -29.13
CA GLY A 211 -25.29 -14.47 -30.04
C GLY A 211 -25.27 -15.86 -29.38
N ALA A 212 -24.85 -15.98 -28.12
CA ALA A 212 -24.81 -17.24 -27.37
C ALA A 212 -26.10 -17.50 -26.55
N ALA A 213 -27.08 -16.59 -26.62
CA ALA A 213 -28.37 -16.69 -25.92
C ALA A 213 -29.56 -17.04 -26.85
N SER A 214 -29.28 -17.47 -28.09
CA SER A 214 -30.28 -17.87 -29.09
C SER A 214 -30.22 -19.36 -29.40
#